data_AF-A0A1V3FHD1-F1
#
_entry.id   AF-A0A1V3FHD1-F1
#
_cell.length_a   1.000
_cell.length_b   1.000
_cell.length_c   1.000
_cell.angle_alpha   90.00
_cell.angle_beta   90.00
_cell.angle_gamma   90.00
#
_symmetry.space_group_name_H-M   'P 1'
#
loop_
_entity.id
_entity.type
_entity.pdbx_description
1 polymer ?
#
loop_
_entity_poly.entity_id
_entity_poly.type
_entity_poly.pdbx_seq_one_letter_code
_entity_poly.pdbx_strand_id
1 'polypeptide(L)'
;MLYAEKYYDELAKQQERQAREYLKQIGRDAKVSTSYVEKQPLNISVEAMNHFLTMLGSDPFLSKCPDWLGTREVIEQGVRYVYETSQSKTNDERDVIVLRKMKEDGTVIDMRQYVIEENKLKRIK
;
A
#
# COMPACT_ATOMS: atom_id res chain seq x y z
N MET A 1 36.89 10.04 4.86
CA MET A 1 35.53 10.35 5.32
C MET A 1 34.85 11.14 4.21
N LEU A 2 33.91 10.53 3.49
CA LEU A 2 33.21 11.18 2.38
C LEU A 2 32.25 12.22 2.97
N TYR A 3 32.29 13.47 2.47
CA TYR A 3 31.47 14.58 2.95
C TYR A 3 29.95 14.30 2.94
N ALA A 4 29.49 13.27 2.22
CA ALA A 4 28.09 12.87 2.13
C ALA A 4 27.48 12.48 3.49
N GLU A 5 28.23 11.79 4.37
CA GLU A 5 27.72 11.40 5.70
C GLU A 5 27.52 12.60 6.62
N LYS A 6 28.31 13.67 6.43
CA LYS A 6 28.27 14.86 7.30
C LYS A 6 26.98 15.68 7.14
N TYR A 7 26.36 15.64 5.98
CA TYR A 7 25.18 16.46 5.65
C TYR A 7 23.88 15.67 5.52
N TYR A 8 23.94 14.33 5.61
CA TYR A 8 22.81 13.47 5.36
C TYR A 8 21.60 13.80 6.27
N ASP A 9 21.84 13.95 7.57
CA ASP A 9 20.78 14.24 8.55
C ASP A 9 20.10 15.59 8.31
N GLU A 10 20.86 16.60 7.89
CA GLU A 10 20.32 17.92 7.58
C GLU A 10 19.48 17.90 6.30
N LEU A 11 19.97 17.21 5.26
CA LEU A 11 19.24 17.03 4.01
C LEU A 11 17.94 16.27 4.23
N ALA A 12 17.95 15.20 5.02
CA ALA A 12 16.75 14.45 5.38
C ALA A 12 15.70 15.35 6.06
N LYS A 13 16.11 16.14 7.07
CA LYS A 13 15.23 17.09 7.75
C LYS A 13 14.65 18.15 6.81
N GLN A 14 15.42 18.62 5.83
CA GLN A 14 14.95 19.57 4.83
C GLN A 14 13.92 18.95 3.90
N GLN A 15 14.18 17.73 3.40
CA GLN A 15 13.25 16.98 2.55
C GLN A 15 11.93 16.71 3.26
N GLU A 16 11.97 16.24 4.50
CA GLU A 16 10.73 15.99 5.25
C GLU A 16 9.94 17.28 5.51
N ARG A 17 10.62 18.39 5.79
CA ARG A 17 9.97 19.70 5.98
C ARG A 17 9.29 20.16 4.69
N GLN A 18 10.00 20.07 3.55
CA GLN A 18 9.45 20.42 2.25
C GLN A 18 8.22 19.58 1.92
N ALA A 19 8.27 18.27 2.15
CA ALA A 19 7.13 17.38 1.93
C ALA A 19 5.95 17.69 2.85
N ARG A 20 6.19 18.03 4.13
CA ARG A 20 5.13 18.46 5.07
C ARG A 20 4.45 19.76 4.63
N GLU A 21 5.23 20.76 4.21
CA GLU A 21 4.67 22.02 3.71
C GLU A 21 3.87 21.81 2.41
N TYR A 22 4.35 20.95 1.52
CA TYR A 22 3.61 20.58 0.31
C TYR A 22 2.27 19.92 0.64
N LEU A 23 2.24 18.94 1.54
CA LEU A 23 0.99 18.28 1.97
C LEU A 23 0.01 19.30 2.56
N LYS A 24 0.48 20.21 3.42
CA LYS A 24 -0.33 21.28 3.98
C LYS A 24 -0.89 22.21 2.91
N GLN A 25 -0.09 22.58 1.91
CA GLN A 25 -0.51 23.43 0.79
C GLN A 25 -1.65 22.80 -0.01
N ILE A 26 -1.66 21.48 -0.16
CA ILE A 26 -2.73 20.73 -0.86
C ILE A 26 -3.84 20.25 0.09
N GLY A 27 -3.86 20.72 1.35
CA GLY A 27 -4.91 20.40 2.32
C GLY A 27 -4.87 18.96 2.84
N ARG A 28 -3.71 18.31 2.83
CA ARG A 28 -3.52 16.92 3.31
C ARG A 28 -2.70 16.87 4.59
N ASP A 29 -2.96 15.86 5.40
CA ASP A 29 -2.18 15.53 6.59
C ASP A 29 -1.75 14.06 6.51
N ALA A 30 -0.44 13.84 6.40
CA ALA A 30 0.15 12.51 6.38
C ALA A 30 1.52 12.52 7.05
N LYS A 31 1.87 11.41 7.70
CA LYS A 31 3.19 11.24 8.31
C LYS A 31 4.26 11.21 7.22
N VAL A 32 5.17 12.18 7.26
CA VAL A 32 6.34 12.24 6.39
C VAL A 32 7.54 11.67 7.14
N SER A 33 8.23 10.71 6.51
CA SER A 33 9.51 10.23 7.02
C SER A 33 10.42 9.81 5.87
N THR A 34 11.69 10.19 5.93
CA THR A 34 12.74 9.63 5.05
C THR A 34 13.28 8.30 5.56
N SER A 35 13.01 7.98 6.83
CA SER A 35 13.39 6.71 7.43
C SER A 35 12.48 5.58 6.95
N TYR A 36 12.99 4.36 7.00
CA TYR A 36 12.20 3.17 6.73
C TYR A 36 10.98 3.11 7.67
N VAL A 37 9.81 2.87 7.08
CA VAL A 37 8.56 2.63 7.81
C VAL A 37 8.23 1.15 7.66
N GLU A 38 8.32 0.43 8.76
CA GLU A 38 7.94 -0.98 8.83
C GLU A 38 6.50 -1.17 8.35
N LYS A 39 6.29 -2.19 7.53
CA LYS A 39 5.02 -2.52 6.92
C LYS A 39 4.45 -3.76 7.58
N GLN A 40 3.17 -3.71 7.93
CA GLN A 40 2.50 -4.84 8.55
C GLN A 40 2.22 -5.93 7.50
N PRO A 41 2.81 -7.13 7.61
CA PRO A 41 2.58 -8.20 6.64
C PRO A 41 1.14 -8.74 6.72
N LEU A 42 0.69 -9.38 5.65
CA LEU A 42 -0.53 -10.20 5.69
C LEU A 42 -0.27 -11.45 6.54
N ASN A 43 -1.27 -11.87 7.30
CA ASN A 43 -1.21 -13.10 8.08
C ASN A 43 -1.61 -14.30 7.21
N ILE A 44 -0.69 -14.77 6.35
CA ILE A 44 -0.93 -15.85 5.37
C ILE A 44 0.32 -16.73 5.25
N SER A 45 0.19 -17.94 4.69
CA SER A 45 1.34 -18.81 4.43
C SER A 45 2.31 -18.19 3.42
N VAL A 46 3.58 -18.59 3.47
CA VAL A 46 4.62 -18.12 2.53
C VAL A 46 4.25 -18.48 1.09
N GLU A 47 3.68 -19.67 0.89
CA GLU A 47 3.19 -20.13 -0.41
C GLU A 47 2.05 -19.26 -0.94
N ALA A 48 1.09 -18.87 -0.07
CA ALA A 48 0.03 -17.95 -0.43
C ALA A 48 0.56 -16.54 -0.75
N MET A 49 1.56 -16.07 0.00
CA MET A 49 2.23 -14.80 -0.30
C MET A 49 2.96 -14.84 -1.64
N ASN A 50 3.70 -15.91 -1.95
CA ASN A 50 4.38 -16.05 -3.24
C ASN A 50 3.38 -16.06 -4.42
N HIS A 51 2.23 -16.72 -4.24
CA HIS A 51 1.14 -16.66 -5.21
C HIS A 51 0.60 -15.23 -5.36
N PHE A 52 0.37 -14.52 -4.25
CA PHE A 52 -0.08 -13.14 -4.27
C PHE A 52 0.90 -12.22 -4.99
N LEU A 53 2.20 -12.31 -4.72
CA LEU A 53 3.25 -11.53 -5.40
C LEU A 53 3.26 -11.79 -6.92
N THR A 54 3.03 -13.04 -7.35
CA THR A 54 2.90 -13.37 -8.77
C THR A 54 1.69 -12.69 -9.42
N MET A 55 0.57 -12.63 -8.70
CA MET A 55 -0.64 -11.93 -9.16
C MET A 55 -0.43 -10.41 -9.23
N LEU A 56 0.23 -9.82 -8.23
CA LEU A 56 0.60 -8.40 -8.23
C LEU A 56 1.47 -8.05 -9.44
N GLY A 57 2.37 -8.94 -9.86
CA GLY A 57 3.24 -8.71 -11.02
C GLY A 57 2.55 -8.81 -12.39
N SER A 58 1.37 -9.43 -12.48
CA SER A 58 0.71 -9.74 -13.76
C SER A 58 -0.60 -8.97 -14.00
N ASP A 59 -1.28 -8.50 -12.95
CA ASP A 59 -2.54 -7.78 -13.06
C ASP A 59 -2.36 -6.25 -12.87
N PRO A 60 -2.79 -5.39 -13.81
CA PRO A 60 -2.60 -3.94 -13.72
C PRO A 60 -3.28 -3.25 -12.53
N PHE A 61 -4.38 -3.79 -12.01
CA PHE A 61 -5.02 -3.28 -10.80
C PHE A 61 -4.24 -3.74 -9.56
N LEU A 62 -3.94 -5.05 -9.48
CA LEU A 62 -3.25 -5.62 -8.33
C LEU A 62 -1.84 -5.04 -8.17
N SER A 63 -1.09 -4.83 -9.27
CA SER A 63 0.25 -4.21 -9.25
C SER A 63 0.33 -2.85 -8.55
N LYS A 64 -0.81 -2.18 -8.35
CA LYS A 64 -0.95 -0.89 -7.65
C LYS A 64 -1.40 -1.01 -6.20
N CYS A 65 -1.90 -2.18 -5.79
CA CYS A 65 -2.14 -2.49 -4.39
C CYS A 65 -0.82 -2.75 -3.64
N PRO A 66 -0.72 -2.40 -2.35
CA PRO A 66 0.42 -2.79 -1.54
C PRO A 66 0.43 -4.30 -1.26
N ASP A 67 1.61 -4.90 -1.12
CA ASP A 67 1.80 -6.28 -0.67
C ASP A 67 1.82 -6.42 0.86
N TRP A 68 1.41 -5.36 1.58
CA TRP A 68 1.27 -5.27 3.04
C TRP A 68 -0.11 -4.72 3.42
N LEU A 69 -0.50 -4.89 4.68
CA LEU A 69 -1.74 -4.30 5.21
C LEU A 69 -1.61 -2.78 5.31
N GLY A 70 -2.38 -2.05 4.49
CA GLY A 70 -2.36 -0.59 4.46
C GLY A 70 -2.69 -0.02 3.08
N THR A 71 -2.27 1.23 2.87
CA THR A 71 -2.59 2.00 1.66
C THR A 71 -1.35 2.45 0.90
N ARG A 72 -1.54 2.69 -0.40
CA ARG A 72 -0.59 3.33 -1.33
C ARG A 72 -1.34 4.32 -2.21
N GLU A 73 -0.85 5.55 -2.30
CA GLU A 73 -1.38 6.54 -3.24
C GLU A 73 -0.69 6.41 -4.60
N VAL A 74 -1.45 6.51 -5.69
CA VAL A 74 -0.96 6.48 -7.06
C VAL A 74 -1.65 7.57 -7.87
N ILE A 75 -0.89 8.34 -8.66
CA ILE A 75 -1.44 9.33 -9.59
C ILE A 75 -1.60 8.67 -10.96
N GLU A 76 -2.82 8.67 -11.48
CA GLU A 76 -3.17 8.13 -12.80
C GLU A 76 -3.85 9.24 -13.61
N GLN A 77 -3.22 9.64 -14.72
CA GLN A 77 -3.75 10.70 -15.61
C GLN A 77 -4.09 12.00 -14.85
N GLY A 78 -3.26 12.36 -13.87
CA GLY A 78 -3.47 13.55 -13.03
C GLY A 78 -4.47 13.38 -11.89
N VAL A 79 -5.14 12.23 -11.78
CA VAL A 79 -6.06 11.93 -10.68
C VAL A 79 -5.36 11.04 -9.66
N ARG A 80 -5.39 11.42 -8.39
CA ARG A 80 -4.85 10.60 -7.30
C ARG A 80 -5.88 9.57 -6.85
N TYR A 81 -5.42 8.34 -6.71
CA TYR A 81 -6.18 7.23 -6.15
C TYR A 81 -5.47 6.65 -4.93
N VAL A 82 -6.26 6.13 -4.00
CA VAL A 82 -5.78 5.36 -2.85
C VAL A 82 -6.04 3.88 -3.14
N TYR A 83 -4.96 3.12 -3.28
CA TYR A 83 -5.02 1.66 -3.31
C TYR A 83 -4.84 1.12 -1.90
N GLU A 84 -5.60 0.10 -1.54
CA GLU A 84 -5.55 -0.52 -0.22
C GLU A 84 -5.48 -2.04 -0.33
N THR A 85 -4.73 -2.65 0.57
CA THR A 85 -4.81 -4.08 0.90
C THR A 85 -5.19 -4.19 2.38
N SER A 86 -6.30 -4.88 2.64
CA SER A 86 -6.77 -5.21 3.98
C SER A 86 -7.05 -6.71 4.10
N GLN A 87 -7.06 -7.20 5.33
CA GLN A 87 -7.38 -8.59 5.66
C GLN A 87 -8.56 -8.60 6.62
N SER A 88 -9.54 -9.43 6.32
CA SER A 88 -10.71 -9.68 7.16
C SER A 88 -10.95 -11.19 7.27
N LYS A 89 -11.96 -11.58 8.05
CA LYS A 89 -12.42 -12.96 8.12
C LYS A 89 -13.85 -13.07 7.61
N THR A 90 -14.15 -14.14 6.90
CA THR A 90 -15.54 -14.56 6.66
C THR A 90 -16.21 -15.00 7.96
N ASN A 91 -17.53 -15.15 7.93
CA ASN A 91 -18.29 -15.76 9.03
C ASN A 91 -17.81 -17.18 9.38
N ASP A 92 -17.26 -17.91 8.40
CA ASP A 92 -16.66 -19.24 8.57
C ASP A 92 -15.18 -19.18 8.98
N GLU A 93 -14.73 -18.05 9.53
CA GLU A 93 -13.35 -17.77 9.98
C GLU A 93 -12.24 -17.84 8.92
N ARG A 94 -12.57 -18.07 7.64
CA ARG A 94 -11.61 -18.05 6.53
C ARG A 94 -11.05 -16.64 6.31
N ASP A 95 -9.74 -16.53 6.13
CA ASP A 95 -9.07 -15.29 5.78
C ASP A 95 -9.50 -14.79 4.40
N VAL A 96 -9.87 -13.51 4.35
CA VAL A 96 -10.22 -12.79 3.12
C VAL A 96 -9.28 -11.62 2.96
N ILE A 97 -8.62 -11.57 1.81
CA ILE A 97 -7.83 -10.42 1.38
C ILE A 97 -8.74 -9.53 0.55
N VAL A 98 -8.88 -8.28 0.96
CA VAL A 98 -9.69 -7.27 0.28
C VAL A 98 -8.76 -6.22 -0.30
N LEU A 99 -8.86 -6.01 -1.61
CA LEU A 99 -8.09 -5.01 -2.34
C LEU A 99 -9.03 -3.96 -2.90
N ARG A 100 -8.73 -2.68 -2.66
CA ARG A 100 -9.59 -1.56 -3.06
C ARG A 100 -8.82 -0.51 -3.82
N LYS A 101 -9.46 0.08 -4.83
CA LYS A 101 -9.10 1.37 -5.42
C LYS A 101 -10.16 2.39 -5.02
N MET A 102 -9.73 3.49 -4.43
CA MET A 102 -10.61 4.55 -3.94
C MET A 102 -10.17 5.91 -4.47
N LYS A 103 -11.12 6.83 -4.62
CA LYS A 103 -10.82 8.27 -4.73
C LYS A 103 -10.35 8.82 -3.39
N GLU A 104 -9.82 10.04 -3.40
CA GLU A 104 -9.38 10.73 -2.18
C GLU A 104 -10.50 10.91 -1.14
N ASP A 105 -11.76 11.02 -1.58
CA ASP A 105 -12.95 11.13 -0.73
C ASP A 105 -13.43 9.79 -0.13
N GLY A 106 -12.72 8.69 -0.39
CA GLY A 106 -13.06 7.35 0.06
C GLY A 106 -14.05 6.60 -0.83
N THR A 107 -14.53 7.20 -1.94
CA THR A 107 -15.40 6.51 -2.89
C THR A 107 -14.67 5.32 -3.50
N VAL A 108 -15.18 4.11 -3.30
CA VAL A 108 -14.64 2.88 -3.89
C VAL A 108 -14.97 2.83 -5.37
N ILE A 109 -13.94 2.72 -6.22
CA ILE A 109 -14.03 2.65 -7.68
C ILE A 109 -13.95 1.20 -8.16
N ASP A 110 -13.07 0.41 -7.55
CA ASP A 110 -12.92 -1.01 -7.82
C ASP A 110 -12.55 -1.74 -6.52
N MET A 111 -13.02 -2.98 -6.39
CA MET A 111 -12.80 -3.83 -5.22
C MET A 111 -12.71 -5.28 -5.66
N ARG A 112 -11.69 -5.98 -5.17
CA ARG A 112 -11.53 -7.41 -5.36
C ARG A 112 -11.34 -8.10 -4.03
N GLN A 113 -11.91 -9.29 -3.91
CA GLN A 113 -11.80 -10.11 -2.70
C GLN A 113 -11.26 -11.48 -3.05
N TYR A 114 -10.37 -11.98 -2.21
CA TYR A 114 -9.73 -13.27 -2.38
C TYR A 114 -9.81 -14.07 -1.09
N VAL A 115 -10.14 -15.35 -1.20
CA VAL A 115 -9.96 -16.32 -0.12
C VAL A 115 -8.68 -17.10 -0.36
N ILE A 116 -8.12 -17.67 0.70
CA ILE A 116 -6.97 -18.56 0.61
C ILE A 116 -7.46 -20.00 0.64
N GLU A 117 -7.22 -20.71 -0.46
CA GLU A 117 -7.53 -22.12 -0.59
C GLU A 117 -6.31 -22.84 -1.15
N GLU A 118 -5.87 -23.92 -0.50
CA GLU A 118 -4.70 -24.70 -0.93
C GLU A 118 -3.45 -23.82 -1.16
N ASN A 119 -3.21 -22.87 -0.25
CA ASN A 119 -2.13 -21.89 -0.35
C ASN A 119 -2.18 -20.98 -1.60
N LYS A 120 -3.35 -20.78 -2.21
CA LYS A 120 -3.53 -19.87 -3.33
C LYS A 120 -4.66 -18.91 -3.08
N LEU A 121 -4.48 -17.69 -3.56
CA LEU A 121 -5.53 -16.68 -3.56
C LEU A 121 -6.52 -17.01 -4.68
N LYS A 122 -7.77 -17.27 -4.32
CA LYS A 122 -8.87 -17.46 -5.26
C LYS A 122 -9.84 -16.30 -5.17
N ARG A 123 -10.11 -15.66 -6.31
CA ARG A 123 -11.01 -14.51 -6.37
C ARG A 123 -12.44 -14.95 -6.09
N ILE A 124 -13.11 -14.24 -5.19
CA ILE A 124 -14.53 -14.43 -4.86
C ILE A 124 -15.39 -13.22 -5.23
N LYS A 125 -14.77 -12.05 -5.44
CA LYS A 125 -15.43 -10.82 -5.89
C LYS A 125 -14.45 -9.96 -6.68
#